data_AF-A0A5M8PSM9-F1
#
_entry.id   AF-A0A5M8PSM9-F1
#
_cell.length_a   1.000
_cell.length_b   1.000
_cell.length_c   1.000
_cell.angle_alpha   90.00
_cell.angle_beta   90.00
_cell.angle_gamma   90.00
#
_symmetry.space_group_name_H-M   'P 1'
#
loop_
_entity.id
_entity.type
_entity.pdbx_description
1 polymer ?
#
loop_
_entity_poly.entity_id
_entity_poly.type
_entity_poly.pdbx_seq_one_letter_code
_entity_poly.pdbx_strand_id
1 'polypeptide(L)'
;MLPIITPIVLLTLVFALDVAFSSPVRPRTSYAVKDSHVIGLKQSQFDELERYLYEVSDPSHHRYGQHLTSAVVHELVKPSDNALELVHDWLLDNGIERHRLEYYSAKNWIKVTLPVQAVEGLLDTTYSVYKHEEGDYTVRTSN
;
A
#
# COMPACT_ATOMS: atom_id res chain seq x y z
N MET A 1 -2.85 -24.04 -29.44
CA MET A 1 -3.88 -23.54 -28.49
C MET A 1 -3.30 -22.30 -27.83
N LEU A 2 -3.96 -21.15 -27.98
CA LEU A 2 -3.52 -19.88 -27.37
C LEU A 2 -4.10 -19.75 -25.96
N PRO A 3 -3.32 -19.30 -24.95
CA PRO A 3 -3.84 -19.10 -23.61
C PRO A 3 -4.74 -17.85 -23.58
N ILE A 4 -5.92 -18.01 -22.98
CA ILE A 4 -6.90 -16.96 -22.75
C ILE A 4 -6.32 -16.05 -21.67
N ILE A 5 -5.83 -14.87 -22.07
CA ILE A 5 -5.41 -13.81 -21.14
C ILE A 5 -6.70 -13.23 -20.54
N THR A 6 -6.93 -13.48 -19.26
CA THR A 6 -8.02 -12.87 -18.50
C THR A 6 -7.83 -11.34 -18.44
N PRO A 7 -8.91 -10.54 -18.54
CA PRO A 7 -8.84 -9.08 -18.69
C PRO A 7 -8.18 -8.33 -17.53
N ILE A 8 -7.97 -8.97 -16.39
CA ILE A 8 -7.35 -8.38 -15.19
C ILE A 8 -5.84 -8.16 -15.37
N VAL A 9 -5.15 -9.02 -16.14
CA VAL A 9 -3.68 -8.95 -16.30
C VAL A 9 -3.25 -7.84 -17.28
N LEU A 10 -4.14 -7.43 -18.19
CA LEU A 10 -3.84 -6.39 -19.17
C LEU A 10 -3.87 -4.98 -18.54
N LEU A 11 -4.67 -4.77 -17.48
CA LEU A 11 -4.78 -3.46 -16.82
C LEU A 11 -3.57 -3.13 -15.93
N THR A 12 -2.88 -4.15 -15.40
CA THR A 12 -1.66 -3.96 -14.61
C THR A 12 -0.44 -3.60 -15.45
N LEU A 13 -0.39 -4.00 -16.74
CA LEU A 13 0.78 -3.76 -17.58
C LEU A 13 0.81 -2.35 -18.18
N VAL A 14 -0.36 -1.76 -18.48
CA VAL A 14 -0.46 -0.41 -19.05
C VAL A 14 -0.08 0.65 -18.01
N PHE A 15 -0.45 0.47 -16.74
CA PHE A 15 -0.06 1.39 -15.66
C PHE A 15 1.45 1.40 -15.35
N ALA A 16 2.16 0.30 -15.63
CA ALA A 16 3.58 0.21 -15.37
C ALA A 16 4.44 0.93 -16.43
N LEU A 17 3.94 1.10 -17.66
CA LEU A 17 4.70 1.69 -18.76
C LEU A 17 4.63 3.23 -18.82
N ASP A 18 3.48 3.85 -18.51
CA ASP A 18 3.36 5.32 -18.53
C ASP A 18 4.13 6.02 -17.39
N VAL A 19 4.41 5.29 -16.31
CA VAL A 19 5.22 5.81 -15.20
C VAL A 19 6.70 5.97 -15.59
N ALA A 20 7.17 5.23 -16.60
CA ALA A 20 8.58 5.20 -16.98
C ALA A 20 9.05 6.46 -17.76
N PHE A 21 8.14 7.27 -18.30
CA PHE A 21 8.49 8.35 -19.24
C PHE A 21 8.22 9.78 -18.77
N SER A 22 7.68 9.99 -17.56
CA SER A 22 7.51 11.36 -17.04
C SER A 22 8.84 11.91 -16.51
N SER A 23 9.21 13.11 -16.94
CA SER A 23 10.39 13.81 -16.43
C SER A 23 10.07 14.54 -15.13
N PRO A 24 10.99 14.54 -14.14
CA PRO A 24 10.77 15.25 -12.88
C PRO A 24 10.72 16.77 -13.13
N VAL A 25 9.66 17.40 -12.64
CA VAL A 25 9.47 18.86 -12.65
C VAL A 25 9.96 19.42 -11.32
N ARG A 26 10.80 20.46 -11.35
CA ARG A 26 11.23 21.16 -10.12
C ARG A 26 10.08 21.98 -9.53
N PRO A 27 9.57 21.67 -8.33
CA PRO A 27 8.51 22.46 -7.72
C PRO A 27 9.12 23.74 -7.11
N ARG A 28 8.34 24.84 -7.08
CA ARG A 28 8.79 26.10 -6.47
C ARG A 28 8.80 26.08 -4.93
N THR A 29 8.12 25.14 -4.28
CA THR A 29 7.98 25.07 -2.80
C THR A 29 7.57 23.65 -2.31
N SER A 30 8.31 22.58 -2.65
CA SER A 30 7.85 21.20 -2.35
C SER A 30 7.98 20.77 -0.88
N TYR A 31 8.87 21.38 -0.10
CA TYR A 31 9.28 20.83 1.19
C TYR A 31 8.29 21.05 2.36
N ALA A 32 7.24 21.87 2.16
CA ALA A 32 6.23 22.16 3.19
C ALA A 32 4.89 21.44 2.98
N VAL A 33 4.72 20.71 1.86
CA VAL A 33 3.49 19.95 1.63
C VAL A 33 3.48 18.74 2.56
N LYS A 34 2.46 18.66 3.40
CA LYS A 34 2.19 17.47 4.22
C LYS A 34 1.51 16.45 3.33
N ASP A 35 2.16 15.31 3.15
CA ASP A 35 1.61 14.21 2.38
C ASP A 35 1.27 13.03 3.30
N SER A 36 0.14 12.40 3.00
CA SER A 36 -0.32 11.21 3.70
C SER A 36 0.38 9.98 3.12
N HIS A 37 1.17 9.31 3.97
CA HIS A 37 1.87 8.08 3.63
C HIS A 37 1.20 6.91 4.35
N VAL A 38 1.00 5.81 3.62
CA VAL A 38 0.37 4.60 4.16
C VAL A 38 1.40 3.47 4.16
N ILE A 39 1.67 2.93 5.34
CA ILE A 39 2.62 1.85 5.58
C ILE A 39 1.83 0.57 5.77
N GLY A 40 2.05 -0.41 4.89
CA GLY A 40 1.45 -1.74 4.98
C GLY A 40 2.25 -2.65 5.90
N LEU A 41 1.56 -3.29 6.84
CA LEU A 41 2.15 -4.26 7.75
C LEU A 41 1.90 -5.68 7.25
N LYS A 42 2.84 -6.58 7.58
CA LYS A 42 2.71 -8.00 7.25
C LYS A 42 1.49 -8.60 7.93
N GLN A 43 0.59 -9.17 7.12
CA GLN A 43 -0.61 -9.86 7.57
C GLN A 43 -0.22 -11.20 8.23
N SER A 44 -0.90 -11.56 9.34
CA SER A 44 -0.50 -12.71 10.15
C SER A 44 -0.92 -14.07 9.59
N GLN A 45 -2.13 -14.18 9.03
CA GLN A 45 -2.73 -15.45 8.58
C GLN A 45 -3.09 -15.39 7.09
N PHE A 46 -2.12 -14.97 6.27
CA PHE A 46 -2.34 -14.81 4.83
C PHE A 46 -2.65 -16.14 4.14
N ASP A 47 -1.97 -17.22 4.52
CA ASP A 47 -2.19 -18.56 3.95
C ASP A 47 -3.64 -19.04 4.20
N GLU A 48 -4.20 -18.72 5.37
CA GLU A 48 -5.60 -19.04 5.70
C GLU A 48 -6.57 -18.18 4.89
N LEU A 49 -6.28 -16.88 4.73
CA LEU A 49 -7.07 -16.00 3.87
C LEU A 49 -7.08 -16.49 2.41
N GLU A 50 -5.93 -16.89 1.90
CA GLU A 50 -5.77 -17.44 0.55
C GLU A 50 -6.53 -18.77 0.40
N ARG A 51 -6.41 -19.68 1.38
CA ARG A 51 -7.18 -20.92 1.43
C ARG A 51 -8.68 -20.65 1.36
N TYR A 52 -9.20 -19.75 2.20
CA TYR A 52 -10.62 -19.37 2.17
C TYR A 52 -11.02 -18.77 0.82
N LEU A 53 -10.20 -17.90 0.24
CA LEU A 53 -10.46 -17.29 -1.06
C LEU A 53 -10.68 -18.36 -2.14
N TYR A 54 -9.83 -19.39 -2.18
CA TYR A 54 -9.97 -20.48 -3.15
C TYR A 54 -11.25 -21.31 -2.91
N GLU A 55 -11.51 -21.69 -1.67
CA GLU A 55 -12.65 -22.53 -1.30
C GLU A 55 -14.02 -21.89 -1.55
N VAL A 56 -14.13 -20.57 -1.41
CA VAL A 56 -15.39 -19.85 -1.67
C VAL A 56 -15.56 -19.46 -3.14
N SER A 57 -14.47 -19.51 -3.92
CA SER A 57 -14.45 -19.14 -5.34
C SER A 57 -14.52 -20.34 -6.29
N ASP A 58 -14.29 -21.56 -5.81
CA ASP A 58 -14.40 -22.80 -6.58
C ASP A 58 -15.87 -23.28 -6.65
N PRO A 59 -16.53 -23.30 -7.84
CA PRO A 59 -17.91 -23.75 -8.00
C PRO A 59 -18.17 -25.20 -7.61
N SER A 60 -17.13 -26.04 -7.60
CA SER A 60 -17.22 -27.46 -7.20
C SER A 60 -17.07 -27.66 -5.69
N HIS A 61 -16.62 -26.63 -4.97
CA HIS A 61 -16.38 -26.69 -3.54
C HIS A 61 -17.65 -26.37 -2.75
N HIS A 62 -17.91 -27.11 -1.67
CA HIS A 62 -19.13 -26.96 -0.85
C HIS A 62 -19.29 -25.57 -0.20
N ARG A 63 -18.20 -24.79 -0.07
CA ARG A 63 -18.20 -23.41 0.43
C ARG A 63 -18.38 -22.35 -0.67
N TYR A 64 -18.63 -22.75 -1.91
CA TYR A 64 -18.81 -21.80 -3.01
C TYR A 64 -19.84 -20.71 -2.67
N GLY A 65 -19.48 -19.45 -2.89
CA GLY A 65 -20.33 -18.28 -2.61
C GLY A 65 -20.51 -17.94 -1.12
N GLN A 66 -19.94 -18.71 -0.20
CA GLN A 66 -20.02 -18.45 1.25
C GLN A 66 -18.89 -17.51 1.70
N HIS A 67 -18.96 -16.26 1.24
CA HIS A 67 -17.92 -15.27 1.52
C HIS A 67 -17.77 -14.94 3.02
N LEU A 68 -16.54 -14.63 3.43
CA LEU A 68 -16.23 -14.22 4.80
C LEU A 68 -16.83 -12.85 5.13
N THR A 69 -17.20 -12.66 6.40
CA THR A 69 -17.56 -11.32 6.89
C THR A 69 -16.31 -10.46 7.03
N SER A 70 -16.48 -9.14 6.97
CA SER A 70 -15.36 -8.19 7.17
C SER A 70 -14.65 -8.39 8.51
N ALA A 71 -15.37 -8.75 9.58
CA ALA A 71 -14.76 -9.04 10.88
C ALA A 71 -13.81 -10.24 10.84
N VAL A 72 -14.19 -11.31 10.14
CA VAL A 72 -13.32 -12.49 9.97
C VAL A 72 -12.10 -12.14 9.12
N VAL A 73 -12.29 -11.38 8.03
CA VAL A 73 -11.17 -10.91 7.21
C VAL A 73 -10.21 -10.06 8.05
N HIS A 74 -10.72 -9.15 8.89
CA HIS A 74 -9.87 -8.32 9.76
C HIS A 74 -8.98 -9.15 10.68
N GLU A 75 -9.50 -10.20 11.30
CA GLU A 75 -8.70 -11.09 12.16
C GLU A 75 -7.61 -11.83 11.37
N LEU A 76 -7.90 -12.26 10.14
CA LEU A 76 -6.91 -12.94 9.28
C LEU A 76 -5.79 -12.00 8.83
N VAL A 77 -6.13 -10.75 8.50
CA VAL A 77 -5.17 -9.77 7.98
C VAL A 77 -4.50 -8.93 9.05
N LYS A 78 -4.95 -8.99 10.30
CA LYS A 78 -4.35 -8.27 11.42
C LYS A 78 -2.87 -8.66 11.53
N PRO A 79 -1.94 -7.70 11.63
CA PRO A 79 -0.54 -8.01 11.89
C PRO A 79 -0.34 -8.65 13.27
N SER A 80 0.78 -9.35 13.46
CA SER A 80 1.16 -9.79 14.81
C SER A 80 1.50 -8.58 15.68
N ASP A 81 1.26 -8.68 16.99
CA ASP A 81 1.59 -7.59 17.92
C ASP A 81 3.08 -7.23 17.87
N ASN A 82 3.96 -8.22 17.67
CA ASN A 82 5.39 -8.01 17.46
C ASN A 82 5.70 -7.21 16.19
N ALA A 83 5.06 -7.53 15.05
CA ALA A 83 5.28 -6.77 13.82
C ALA A 83 4.77 -5.33 13.95
N LEU A 84 3.67 -5.12 14.67
CA LEU A 84 3.12 -3.80 14.95
C LEU A 84 4.06 -2.97 15.83
N GLU A 85 4.57 -3.55 16.92
CA GLU A 85 5.50 -2.85 17.82
C GLU A 85 6.84 -2.54 17.14
N LEU A 86 7.39 -3.44 16.31
CA LEU A 86 8.60 -3.15 15.54
C LEU A 86 8.45 -1.92 14.63
N VAL A 87 7.28 -1.77 13.98
CA VAL A 87 7.01 -0.58 13.15
C VAL A 87 6.79 0.65 14.02
N HIS A 88 6.14 0.52 15.17
CA HIS A 88 6.00 1.63 16.12
C HIS A 88 7.35 2.15 16.62
N ASP A 89 8.26 1.25 16.97
CA ASP A 89 9.59 1.60 17.47
C ASP A 89 10.43 2.25 16.37
N TRP A 90 10.41 1.69 15.15
CA TRP A 90 11.07 2.30 13.99
C TRP A 90 10.55 3.72 13.69
N LEU A 91 9.23 3.94 13.76
CA LEU A 91 8.64 5.27 13.58
C LEU A 91 9.04 6.23 14.71
N LEU A 92 9.07 5.75 15.96
CA LEU A 92 9.46 6.54 17.12
C LEU A 92 10.95 6.95 17.05
N ASP A 93 11.82 6.05 16.64
CA ASP A 93 13.26 6.31 16.42
C ASP A 93 13.49 7.39 15.35
N ASN A 94 12.55 7.54 14.42
CA ASN A 94 12.53 8.60 13.41
C ASN A 94 11.73 9.85 13.83
N GLY A 95 11.39 9.98 15.12
CA GLY A 95 10.71 11.15 15.69
C GLY A 95 9.20 11.24 15.39
N ILE A 96 8.57 10.12 15.01
CA ILE A 96 7.14 10.05 14.70
C ILE A 96 6.41 9.38 15.87
N GLU A 97 5.80 10.20 16.72
CA GLU A 97 5.10 9.72 17.91
C GLU A 97 3.79 8.95 17.59
N ARG A 98 3.48 7.95 18.42
CA ARG A 98 2.29 7.08 18.27
C ARG A 98 0.97 7.85 18.17
N HIS A 99 0.85 9.00 18.84
CA HIS A 99 -0.37 9.81 18.81
C HIS A 99 -0.63 10.48 17.44
N ARG A 100 0.36 10.49 16.54
CA ARG A 100 0.26 11.01 15.17
C ARG A 100 -0.10 9.93 14.14
N LEU A 101 -0.25 8.69 14.58
CA LEU A 101 -0.54 7.54 13.73
C LEU A 101 -2.06 7.34 13.61
N GLU A 102 -2.52 7.18 12.39
CA GLU A 102 -3.88 6.74 12.07
C GLU A 102 -3.85 5.27 11.65
N TYR A 103 -4.88 4.50 12.01
CA TYR A 103 -4.94 3.06 11.70
C TYR A 103 -6.22 2.74 10.93
N TYR A 104 -6.10 1.84 9.97
CA TYR A 104 -7.26 1.21 9.35
C TYR A 104 -7.83 0.12 10.27
N SER A 105 -9.06 -0.33 10.00
CA SER A 105 -9.85 -1.19 10.90
C SER A 105 -9.12 -2.44 11.41
N ALA A 106 -8.31 -3.10 10.57
CA ALA A 106 -7.56 -4.30 10.96
C ALA A 106 -6.13 -4.00 11.48
N LYS A 107 -5.76 -2.71 11.64
CA LYS A 107 -4.42 -2.22 11.98
C LYS A 107 -3.30 -2.72 11.04
N ASN A 108 -3.67 -3.21 9.87
CA ASN A 108 -2.75 -3.66 8.83
C ASN A 108 -2.16 -2.50 8.01
N TRP A 109 -2.72 -1.30 8.14
CA TRP A 109 -2.21 -0.09 7.51
C TRP A 109 -2.07 0.99 8.57
N ILE A 110 -0.88 1.58 8.63
CA ILE A 110 -0.58 2.76 9.44
C ILE A 110 -0.48 3.95 8.48
N LYS A 111 -1.31 4.97 8.71
CA LYS A 111 -1.27 6.23 7.97
C LYS A 111 -0.55 7.29 8.80
N VAL A 112 0.44 7.92 8.19
CA VAL A 112 1.21 9.01 8.76
C VAL A 112 1.15 10.23 7.86
N THR A 113 0.99 11.41 8.45
CA THR A 113 1.00 12.67 7.68
C THR A 113 2.25 13.46 8.05
N LEU A 114 3.18 13.51 7.09
CA LEU A 114 4.53 14.05 7.28
C LEU A 114 4.89 14.98 6.12
N PRO A 115 5.75 16.00 6.34
CA PRO A 115 6.38 16.72 5.24
C PRO A 115 7.19 15.75 4.38
N VAL A 116 7.23 15.96 3.05
CA VAL A 116 7.99 15.13 2.11
C VAL A 116 9.43 14.91 2.57
N GLN A 117 10.10 15.95 3.06
CA GLN A 117 11.47 15.87 3.56
C GLN A 117 11.65 14.87 4.72
N ALA A 118 10.66 14.75 5.60
CA ALA A 118 10.71 13.79 6.70
C ALA A 118 10.54 12.35 6.19
N VAL A 119 9.75 12.16 5.12
CA VAL A 119 9.57 10.85 4.49
C VAL A 119 10.81 10.44 3.70
N GLU A 120 11.45 11.38 3.01
CA GLU A 120 12.74 11.18 2.35
C GLU A 120 13.80 10.68 3.35
N GLY A 121 13.88 11.29 4.54
CA GLY A 121 14.74 10.80 5.62
C GLY A 121 14.32 9.44 6.18
N LEU A 122 13.02 9.21 6.37
CA LEU A 122 12.47 7.96 6.91
C LEU A 122 12.75 6.76 5.99
N LEU A 123 12.65 6.95 4.68
CA LEU A 123 12.74 5.89 3.66
C LEU A 123 14.09 5.87 2.92
N ASP A 124 15.02 6.75 3.28
CA ASP A 124 16.30 6.96 2.59
C ASP A 124 16.13 7.09 1.06
N THR A 125 15.27 8.03 0.66
CA THR A 125 14.89 8.21 -0.75
C THR A 125 14.71 9.69 -1.11
N THR A 126 14.51 9.99 -2.39
CA THR A 126 14.21 11.35 -2.86
C THR A 126 12.94 11.34 -3.69
N TYR A 127 11.99 12.21 -3.33
CA TYR A 127 10.75 12.38 -4.07
C TYR A 127 10.89 13.48 -5.12
N SER A 128 10.24 13.26 -6.25
CA SER A 128 10.11 14.19 -7.35
C SER A 128 8.64 14.34 -7.76
N VAL A 129 8.31 15.51 -8.31
CA VAL A 129 6.99 15.76 -8.88
C VAL A 129 7.03 15.41 -10.35
N TYR A 130 6.15 14.51 -10.76
CA TYR A 130 5.97 14.07 -12.13
C TYR A 130 4.68 14.67 -12.67
N LYS A 131 4.69 15.05 -13.94
CA LYS A 131 3.52 15.57 -14.63
C LYS A 131 3.14 14.61 -15.76
N HIS A 132 1.88 14.19 -15.81
CA HIS A 132 1.31 13.43 -16.91
C HIS A 132 0.96 14.36 -18.08
N GLU A 133 0.92 13.84 -19.30
CA GLU A 133 0.62 14.62 -20.51
C GLU A 133 -0.76 15.29 -20.43
N GLU A 134 -1.72 14.62 -19.80
CA GLU A 134 -3.08 15.12 -19.56
C GLU A 134 -3.16 16.22 -18.49
N GLY A 135 -2.05 16.52 -17.81
CA GLY A 135 -1.92 17.63 -16.86
C GLY A 135 -1.90 17.24 -15.39
N ASP A 136 -2.13 15.97 -15.06
CA ASP A 136 -2.10 15.47 -13.68
C ASP A 136 -0.69 15.48 -13.10
N TYR A 137 -0.59 15.64 -11.78
CA TYR A 137 0.68 15.61 -11.05
C TYR A 137 0.71 14.44 -10.06
N THR A 138 1.88 13.81 -9.93
CA THR A 138 2.11 12.77 -8.92
C THR A 138 3.47 12.97 -8.23
N VAL A 139 3.55 12.62 -6.95
CA VAL A 139 4.77 12.72 -6.14
C VAL A 139 5.30 11.31 -5.92
N ARG A 140 6.48 11.00 -6.45
CA ARG A 140 7.06 9.63 -6.45
C ARG A 140 8.58 9.68 -6.35
N THR A 141 9.20 8.56 -6.02
CA THR A 141 10.66 8.38 -6.09
C THR A 141 11.07 7.80 -7.44
N SER A 142 12.25 8.16 -7.94
CA SER A 142 12.89 7.54 -9.11
C SER A 142 13.64 6.30 -8.65
N ASN A 143 13.24 5.13 -9.18
CA ASN A 143 13.84 3.83 -8.85
C ASN A 143 15.30 3.73 -9.31
#